data_AF-A0A3S9NVD9-F1
#
_entry.id   AF-A0A3S9NVD9-F1
#
_cell.length_a   1.000
_cell.length_b   1.000
_cell.length_c   1.000
_cell.angle_alpha   90.00
_cell.angle_beta   90.00
_cell.angle_gamma   90.00
#
_symmetry.space_group_name_H-M   'P 1'
#
loop_
_entity.id
_entity.type
_entity.pdbx_description
1 polymer ?
#
loop_
_entity_poly.entity_id
_entity_poly.type
_entity_poly.pdbx_seq_one_letter_code
_entity_poly.pdbx_strand_id
1 'polypeptide(L)'
;MTKTTTNLLLMLITILAGTYFYITCCSECGVSVEQEPPKEVAAPIVPEATSYPFAFKDGDYAYNNNDNYNFNSSSSSILMPLAASMEEGITSLKGFLETNAGKVINITGYYKSDENNDSAYPNLGLARANAVKNHLVSNGISSSRINTMGALMESMVARENVYLGPVSYSLGGESEDAAEEMKALFDKINADPLTLYFNTAEASISLNAEQRQKVADISRYLDKMEGATANVVGHTDNTGVAATNMRLGLDRANFAKAYLMRNGIAESKIKTSSKGQTSPIESNATEEGRSKNRRTVVTLNN
;
A
#
# COMPACT_ATOMS: atom_id res chain seq x y z
N MET A 1 91.47 -40.69 -21.28
CA MET A 1 90.20 -40.08 -21.71
C MET A 1 90.47 -38.69 -22.23
N THR A 2 90.01 -38.39 -23.44
CA THR A 2 90.08 -37.06 -24.07
C THR A 2 89.10 -36.09 -23.39
N LYS A 3 89.33 -34.77 -23.44
CA LYS A 3 88.42 -33.76 -22.86
C LYS A 3 86.95 -33.97 -23.27
N THR A 4 86.72 -34.53 -24.46
CA THR A 4 85.40 -34.93 -24.98
C THR A 4 84.76 -36.10 -24.23
N THR A 5 85.51 -37.12 -23.80
CA THR A 5 84.95 -38.24 -23.03
C THR A 5 84.63 -37.86 -21.58
N THR A 6 85.41 -36.96 -20.97
CA THR A 6 85.12 -36.42 -19.64
C THR A 6 83.88 -35.52 -19.65
N ASN A 7 83.70 -34.70 -20.68
CA ASN A 7 82.51 -33.85 -20.83
C ASN A 7 81.22 -34.66 -21.06
N LEU A 8 81.29 -35.75 -21.82
CA LEU A 8 80.16 -36.66 -22.01
C LEU A 8 79.75 -37.37 -20.72
N LEU A 9 80.74 -37.79 -19.92
CA LEU A 9 80.50 -38.42 -18.62
C LEU A 9 79.85 -37.44 -17.63
N LEU A 10 80.33 -36.18 -17.60
CA LEU A 10 79.74 -35.12 -16.78
C LEU A 10 78.31 -34.79 -17.20
N MET A 11 78.02 -34.73 -18.51
CA MET A 11 76.64 -34.56 -19.02
C MET A 11 75.73 -35.69 -18.56
N LEU A 12 76.17 -36.95 -18.70
CA LEU A 12 75.41 -38.11 -18.25
C LEU A 12 75.13 -38.08 -16.75
N ILE A 13 76.12 -37.71 -15.94
CA ILE A 13 75.96 -37.58 -14.48
C ILE A 13 74.97 -36.45 -14.15
N THR A 14 75.02 -35.31 -14.85
CA THR A 14 74.05 -34.22 -14.64
C THR A 14 72.64 -34.57 -15.06
N ILE A 15 72.46 -35.35 -16.12
CA ILE A 15 71.13 -35.82 -16.56
C ILE A 15 70.56 -36.82 -15.56
N LEU A 16 71.39 -37.74 -15.07
CA LEU A 16 70.99 -38.73 -14.06
C LEU A 16 70.70 -38.09 -12.70
N ALA A 17 71.51 -37.11 -12.28
CA ALA A 17 71.24 -36.33 -11.08
C ALA A 17 69.96 -35.48 -11.23
N GLY A 18 69.76 -34.83 -12.38
CA GLY A 18 68.56 -34.05 -12.66
C GLY A 18 67.28 -34.89 -12.68
N THR A 19 67.33 -36.10 -13.25
CA THR A 19 66.21 -37.05 -13.23
C THR A 19 65.96 -37.62 -11.83
N TYR A 20 67.01 -37.90 -11.05
CA TYR A 20 66.87 -38.31 -9.66
C TYR A 20 66.23 -37.21 -8.79
N PHE A 21 66.66 -35.95 -8.91
CA PHE A 21 66.06 -34.82 -8.20
C PHE A 21 64.62 -34.52 -8.68
N TYR A 22 64.33 -34.68 -9.96
CA TYR A 22 62.96 -34.54 -10.49
C TYR A 22 62.02 -35.62 -9.92
N ILE A 23 62.47 -36.87 -9.81
CA ILE A 23 61.64 -37.95 -9.27
C ILE A 23 61.51 -37.87 -7.74
N THR A 24 62.58 -37.47 -7.03
CA THR A 24 62.63 -37.55 -5.55
C THR A 24 62.16 -36.27 -4.86
N CYS A 25 62.26 -35.09 -5.50
CA CYS A 25 61.87 -33.80 -4.93
C CYS A 25 60.61 -33.19 -5.58
N CYS A 26 60.05 -33.78 -6.64
CA CYS A 26 58.76 -33.39 -7.19
C CYS A 26 57.66 -34.28 -6.59
N SER A 27 57.43 -34.12 -5.28
CA SER A 27 56.49 -34.92 -4.49
C SER A 27 55.00 -34.57 -4.70
N GLU A 28 54.61 -33.95 -5.81
CA GLU A 28 53.19 -33.71 -6.16
C GLU A 28 52.88 -33.73 -7.68
N CYS A 29 53.72 -34.30 -8.53
CA CYS A 29 53.39 -34.48 -9.96
C CYS A 29 52.83 -35.88 -10.23
N GLY A 30 51.63 -36.14 -9.68
CA GLY A 30 50.94 -37.42 -9.82
C GLY A 30 49.60 -37.51 -9.10
N VAL A 31 49.13 -36.42 -8.48
CA VAL A 31 47.73 -36.34 -8.05
C VAL A 31 46.98 -35.94 -9.31
N SER A 32 46.17 -36.86 -9.85
CA SER A 32 45.01 -36.44 -10.63
C SER A 32 44.35 -35.34 -9.81
N VAL A 33 44.37 -34.10 -10.29
CA VAL A 33 43.46 -33.10 -9.75
C VAL A 33 42.10 -33.70 -10.02
N GLU A 34 41.56 -34.40 -9.03
CA GLU A 34 40.15 -34.61 -8.93
C GLU A 34 39.64 -33.19 -8.96
N GLN A 35 39.16 -32.76 -10.13
CA GLN A 35 38.37 -31.53 -10.20
C GLN A 35 37.31 -31.79 -9.15
N GLU A 36 37.43 -31.12 -7.99
CA GLU A 36 36.27 -30.99 -7.11
C GLU A 36 35.14 -30.63 -8.07
N PRO A 37 34.06 -31.43 -8.14
CA PRO A 37 32.92 -31.07 -8.95
C PRO A 37 32.63 -29.62 -8.61
N PRO A 38 32.49 -28.74 -9.63
CA PRO A 38 32.44 -27.30 -9.41
C PRO A 38 31.53 -27.09 -8.23
N LYS A 39 32.10 -26.58 -7.11
CA LYS A 39 31.35 -26.35 -5.88
C LYS A 39 30.08 -25.68 -6.34
N GLU A 40 28.97 -26.40 -6.25
CA GLU A 40 27.69 -25.88 -6.70
C GLU A 40 27.52 -24.64 -5.85
N VAL A 41 27.77 -23.48 -6.46
CA VAL A 41 27.57 -22.21 -5.80
C VAL A 41 26.07 -22.22 -5.65
N ALA A 42 25.60 -22.66 -4.49
CA ALA A 42 24.19 -22.71 -4.16
C ALA A 42 23.65 -21.37 -4.64
N ALA A 43 22.75 -21.42 -5.63
CA ALA A 43 22.19 -20.21 -6.21
C ALA A 43 21.81 -19.30 -5.02
N PRO A 44 22.15 -18.00 -5.06
CA PRO A 44 21.85 -17.10 -3.95
C PRO A 44 20.40 -17.38 -3.57
N ILE A 45 20.17 -17.77 -2.31
CA ILE A 45 18.86 -18.19 -1.83
C ILE A 45 17.97 -16.95 -1.97
N VAL A 46 17.27 -16.83 -3.10
CA VAL A 46 16.35 -15.73 -3.33
C VAL A 46 15.25 -15.97 -2.30
N PRO A 47 15.05 -15.04 -1.34
CA PRO A 47 14.02 -15.24 -0.34
C PRO A 47 12.69 -15.46 -1.06
N GLU A 48 12.00 -16.53 -0.69
CA GLU A 48 10.72 -16.86 -1.29
C GLU A 48 9.73 -15.71 -1.05
N ALA A 49 9.05 -15.30 -2.10
CA ALA A 49 8.11 -14.19 -2.00
C ALA A 49 7.00 -14.54 -0.99
N THR A 50 6.73 -13.60 -0.09
CA THR A 50 5.65 -13.77 0.88
C THR A 50 4.33 -13.77 0.11
N SER A 51 3.54 -14.83 0.29
CA SER A 51 2.23 -14.99 -0.33
C SER A 51 1.20 -15.37 0.73
N TYR A 52 0.15 -14.56 0.86
CA TYR A 52 -0.98 -14.87 1.74
C TYR A 52 -2.19 -15.31 0.94
N PRO A 53 -2.90 -16.36 1.36
CA PRO A 53 -4.08 -16.85 0.66
C PRO A 53 -5.27 -15.90 0.83
N PHE A 54 -6.16 -15.88 -0.16
CA PHE A 54 -7.52 -15.40 0.02
C PHE A 54 -8.30 -16.43 0.83
N ALA A 55 -8.24 -16.27 2.15
CA ALA A 55 -8.83 -17.21 3.09
C ALA A 55 -9.56 -16.50 4.23
N PHE A 56 -10.71 -17.04 4.60
CA PHE A 56 -11.52 -16.60 5.73
C PHE A 56 -12.39 -17.76 6.24
N LYS A 57 -12.73 -17.73 7.52
CA LYS A 57 -13.55 -18.76 8.16
C LYS A 57 -14.35 -18.20 9.34
N ASP A 58 -15.50 -18.80 9.62
CA ASP A 58 -16.35 -18.57 10.80
C ASP A 58 -17.12 -19.87 11.10
N GLY A 59 -16.77 -20.55 12.20
CA GLY A 59 -17.31 -21.87 12.50
C GLY A 59 -17.02 -22.88 11.38
N ASP A 60 -18.08 -23.51 10.85
CA ASP A 60 -18.00 -24.49 9.75
C ASP A 60 -17.88 -23.84 8.36
N TYR A 61 -18.15 -22.54 8.25
CA TYR A 61 -17.97 -21.80 7.01
C TYR A 61 -16.49 -21.48 6.81
N ALA A 62 -15.92 -21.88 5.68
CA ALA A 62 -14.56 -21.55 5.31
C ALA A 62 -14.39 -21.44 3.79
N TYR A 63 -13.52 -20.52 3.37
CA TYR A 63 -13.00 -20.43 2.02
C TYR A 63 -11.48 -20.29 2.09
N ASN A 64 -10.76 -20.94 1.18
CA ASN A 64 -9.31 -20.85 1.11
C ASN A 64 -8.83 -21.06 -0.32
N ASN A 65 -8.11 -20.08 -0.86
CA ASN A 65 -7.42 -20.18 -2.12
C ASN A 65 -6.03 -19.53 -2.04
N ASN A 66 -5.04 -20.08 -2.76
CA ASN A 66 -3.68 -19.56 -2.78
C ASN A 66 -3.54 -18.21 -3.52
N ASP A 67 -4.50 -17.86 -4.37
CA ASP A 67 -4.59 -16.56 -5.03
C ASP A 67 -5.04 -15.48 -4.03
N ASN A 68 -4.68 -14.22 -4.32
CA ASN A 68 -5.08 -13.04 -3.55
C ASN A 68 -4.92 -11.77 -4.41
N TYR A 69 -5.28 -10.61 -3.86
CA TYR A 69 -5.06 -9.30 -4.47
C TYR A 69 -3.58 -8.94 -4.46
N ASN A 70 -2.99 -8.77 -5.65
CA ASN A 70 -1.59 -8.40 -5.80
C ASN A 70 -1.42 -6.89 -5.98
N PHE A 71 -0.30 -6.36 -5.51
CA PHE A 71 0.02 -4.93 -5.57
C PHE A 71 1.50 -4.73 -5.90
N ASN A 72 1.79 -3.70 -6.69
CA ASN A 72 3.17 -3.23 -6.81
C ASN A 72 3.66 -2.69 -5.47
N SER A 73 4.95 -2.86 -5.18
CA SER A 73 5.60 -2.21 -4.03
C SER A 73 5.41 -0.69 -4.11
N SER A 74 5.20 -0.05 -2.96
CA SER A 74 4.85 1.37 -2.87
C SER A 74 3.58 1.78 -3.64
N SER A 75 2.63 0.86 -3.82
CA SER A 75 1.33 1.13 -4.46
C SER A 75 0.17 0.46 -3.73
N SER A 76 -1.01 1.09 -3.81
CA SER A 76 -2.29 0.54 -3.35
C SER A 76 -3.26 0.20 -4.49
N SER A 77 -2.80 0.22 -5.74
CA SER A 77 -3.62 -0.17 -6.91
C SER A 77 -3.61 -1.68 -7.09
N ILE A 78 -4.80 -2.28 -7.10
CA ILE A 78 -4.98 -3.72 -7.36
C ILE A 78 -4.47 -4.04 -8.77
N LEU A 79 -3.62 -5.06 -8.88
CA LEU A 79 -3.21 -5.62 -10.16
C LEU A 79 -4.34 -6.50 -10.73
N MET A 80 -4.73 -6.21 -11.96
CA MET A 80 -5.81 -6.89 -12.70
C MET A 80 -5.25 -7.64 -13.92
N PRO A 81 -5.92 -8.71 -14.39
CA PRO A 81 -7.15 -9.29 -13.86
C PRO A 81 -6.92 -10.12 -12.58
N LEU A 82 -7.99 -10.33 -11.81
CA LEU A 82 -7.95 -11.28 -10.69
C LEU A 82 -8.07 -12.72 -11.21
N ALA A 83 -7.59 -13.68 -10.41
CA ALA A 83 -7.81 -15.09 -10.67
C ALA A 83 -9.30 -15.45 -10.51
N ALA A 84 -9.82 -16.38 -11.32
CA ALA A 84 -11.22 -16.79 -11.28
C ALA A 84 -11.65 -17.35 -9.90
N SER A 85 -10.73 -17.99 -9.20
CA SER A 85 -10.89 -18.42 -7.81
C SER A 85 -11.32 -17.26 -6.89
N MET A 86 -10.75 -16.07 -7.07
CA MET A 86 -11.10 -14.90 -6.28
C MET A 86 -12.57 -14.52 -6.46
N GLU A 87 -13.10 -14.60 -7.69
CA GLU A 87 -14.50 -14.29 -7.99
C GLU A 87 -15.47 -15.26 -7.29
N GLU A 88 -15.13 -16.54 -7.26
CA GLU A 88 -15.88 -17.57 -6.52
C GLU A 88 -15.88 -17.29 -5.02
N GLY A 89 -14.71 -16.96 -4.45
CA GLY A 89 -14.59 -16.63 -3.04
C GLY A 89 -15.34 -15.36 -2.65
N ILE A 90 -15.32 -14.32 -3.49
CA ILE A 90 -16.11 -13.08 -3.29
C ILE A 90 -17.60 -13.38 -3.32
N THR A 91 -18.06 -14.22 -4.25
CA THR A 91 -19.47 -14.64 -4.34
C THR A 91 -19.88 -15.43 -3.10
N SER A 92 -19.05 -16.36 -2.64
CA SER A 92 -19.27 -17.11 -1.40
C SER A 92 -19.36 -16.18 -0.19
N LEU A 93 -18.42 -15.25 -0.05
CA LEU A 93 -18.38 -14.27 1.05
C LEU A 93 -19.64 -13.40 1.07
N LYS A 94 -20.09 -12.93 -0.09
CA LYS A 94 -21.32 -12.15 -0.21
C LYS A 94 -22.52 -12.93 0.32
N GLY A 95 -22.72 -14.17 -0.14
CA GLY A 95 -23.83 -15.01 0.32
C GLY A 95 -23.79 -15.28 1.83
N PHE A 96 -22.58 -15.48 2.38
CA PHE A 96 -22.40 -15.60 3.83
C PHE A 96 -22.82 -14.34 4.58
N LEU A 97 -22.39 -13.16 4.15
CA LEU A 97 -22.72 -11.89 4.82
C LEU A 97 -24.21 -11.53 4.69
N GLU A 98 -24.86 -11.87 3.58
CA GLU A 98 -26.30 -11.67 3.36
C GLU A 98 -27.15 -12.54 4.30
N THR A 99 -26.70 -13.76 4.61
CA THR A 99 -27.42 -14.70 5.49
C THR A 99 -27.08 -14.52 6.97
N ASN A 100 -26.03 -13.78 7.31
CA ASN A 100 -25.54 -13.59 8.68
C ASN A 100 -25.44 -12.11 9.04
N ALA A 101 -26.57 -11.45 9.33
CA ALA A 101 -26.66 -9.98 9.46
C ALA A 101 -25.66 -9.35 10.46
N GLY A 102 -25.35 -10.00 11.58
CA GLY A 102 -24.42 -9.49 12.59
C GLY A 102 -22.93 -9.77 12.32
N LYS A 103 -22.59 -10.35 11.17
CA LYS A 103 -21.19 -10.66 10.82
C LYS A 103 -20.54 -9.54 10.01
N VAL A 104 -19.24 -9.36 10.13
CA VAL A 104 -18.46 -8.44 9.32
C VAL A 104 -17.21 -9.13 8.81
N ILE A 105 -16.65 -8.61 7.72
CA ILE A 105 -15.30 -8.98 7.28
C ILE A 105 -14.31 -7.88 7.64
N ASN A 106 -13.23 -8.26 8.32
CA ASN A 106 -12.09 -7.40 8.59
C ASN A 106 -11.01 -7.67 7.54
N ILE A 107 -10.60 -6.63 6.83
CA ILE A 107 -9.56 -6.65 5.82
C ILE A 107 -8.35 -5.93 6.39
N THR A 108 -7.26 -6.66 6.59
CA THR A 108 -5.98 -6.09 7.05
C THR A 108 -5.00 -6.08 5.89
N GLY A 109 -4.65 -4.90 5.40
CA GLY A 109 -3.60 -4.75 4.42
C GLY A 109 -2.25 -4.54 5.09
N TYR A 110 -1.22 -5.17 4.56
CA TYR A 110 0.14 -5.11 5.06
C TYR A 110 0.97 -4.10 4.29
N TYR A 111 1.92 -3.47 4.99
CA TYR A 111 2.90 -2.54 4.42
C TYR A 111 4.24 -2.63 5.14
N LYS A 112 5.30 -2.14 4.50
CA LYS A 112 6.60 -1.94 5.13
C LYS A 112 6.87 -0.46 5.39
N SER A 113 7.72 -0.15 6.35
CA SER A 113 8.07 1.24 6.68
C SER A 113 8.91 1.94 5.61
N ASP A 114 9.59 1.17 4.74
CA ASP A 114 10.42 1.66 3.64
C ASP A 114 9.63 1.97 2.35
N GLU A 115 8.32 1.71 2.33
CA GLU A 115 7.48 2.02 1.16
C GLU A 115 7.16 3.52 1.05
N ASN A 116 7.15 4.04 -0.17
CA ASN A 116 6.70 5.40 -0.45
C ASN A 116 5.17 5.45 -0.51
N ASN A 117 4.53 6.23 0.36
CA ASN A 117 3.07 6.33 0.46
C ASN A 117 2.50 7.55 -0.29
N ASP A 118 2.02 7.32 -1.51
CA ASP A 118 1.37 8.33 -2.36
C ASP A 118 -0.17 8.37 -2.20
N SER A 119 -0.75 7.49 -1.39
CA SER A 119 -2.20 7.42 -1.16
C SER A 119 -2.72 8.59 -0.31
N ALA A 120 -4.03 8.68 -0.07
CA ALA A 120 -4.58 9.61 0.94
C ALA A 120 -4.63 9.04 2.37
N TYR A 121 -4.17 7.81 2.58
CA TYR A 121 -4.27 7.12 3.87
C TYR A 121 -2.94 7.20 4.66
N PRO A 122 -2.97 6.98 5.98
CA PRO A 122 -1.77 7.01 6.84
C PRO A 122 -0.67 6.04 6.40
N ASN A 123 -1.03 4.88 5.85
CA ASN A 123 -0.10 3.88 5.33
C ASN A 123 -0.70 3.13 4.14
N LEU A 124 0.17 2.49 3.35
CA LEU A 124 -0.25 1.72 2.18
C LEU A 124 -1.05 0.46 2.53
N GLY A 125 -0.88 -0.09 3.72
CA GLY A 125 -1.65 -1.27 4.16
C GLY A 125 -3.14 -0.94 4.24
N LEU A 126 -3.48 0.16 4.91
CA LEU A 126 -4.86 0.64 4.96
C LEU A 126 -5.37 1.06 3.58
N ALA A 127 -4.53 1.69 2.75
CA ALA A 127 -4.90 2.04 1.38
C ALA A 127 -5.22 0.79 0.52
N ARG A 128 -4.43 -0.29 0.64
CA ARG A 128 -4.66 -1.58 -0.02
C ARG A 128 -5.94 -2.23 0.49
N ALA A 129 -6.14 -2.28 1.81
CA ALA A 129 -7.38 -2.79 2.41
C ALA A 129 -8.61 -2.03 1.90
N ASN A 130 -8.52 -0.70 1.77
CA ASN A 130 -9.58 0.13 1.21
C ASN A 130 -9.81 -0.12 -0.29
N ALA A 131 -8.75 -0.35 -1.07
CA ALA A 131 -8.88 -0.74 -2.48
C ALA A 131 -9.63 -2.07 -2.62
N VAL A 132 -9.28 -3.07 -1.79
CA VAL A 132 -9.98 -4.36 -1.74
C VAL A 132 -11.44 -4.16 -1.32
N LYS A 133 -11.72 -3.38 -0.26
CA LYS A 133 -13.09 -3.02 0.15
C LYS A 133 -13.89 -2.47 -1.04
N ASN A 134 -13.35 -1.51 -1.79
CA ASN A 134 -14.05 -0.93 -2.93
C ASN A 134 -14.37 -1.95 -4.02
N HIS A 135 -13.44 -2.88 -4.28
CA HIS A 135 -13.68 -3.99 -5.21
C HIS A 135 -14.76 -4.96 -4.69
N LEU A 136 -14.78 -5.27 -3.39
CA LEU A 136 -15.85 -6.08 -2.80
C LEU A 136 -17.21 -5.37 -2.88
N VAL A 137 -17.23 -4.06 -2.65
CA VAL A 137 -18.43 -3.21 -2.78
C VAL A 137 -18.94 -3.18 -4.22
N SER A 138 -18.05 -3.08 -5.22
CA SER A 138 -18.46 -3.16 -6.62
C SER A 138 -19.03 -4.54 -7.01
N ASN A 139 -18.74 -5.58 -6.23
CA ASN A 139 -19.32 -6.92 -6.36
C ASN A 139 -20.58 -7.12 -5.48
N GLY A 140 -21.08 -6.04 -4.87
CA GLY A 140 -22.37 -6.01 -4.16
C GLY A 140 -22.29 -6.37 -2.68
N ILE A 141 -21.11 -6.44 -2.08
CA ILE A 141 -20.98 -6.55 -0.62
C ILE A 141 -21.17 -5.15 -0.01
N SER A 142 -22.06 -5.01 0.98
CA SER A 142 -22.28 -3.70 1.62
C SER A 142 -21.03 -3.17 2.32
N SER A 143 -20.68 -1.90 2.10
CA SER A 143 -19.55 -1.24 2.76
C SER A 143 -19.67 -1.25 4.29
N SER A 144 -20.90 -1.19 4.83
CA SER A 144 -21.13 -1.23 6.28
C SER A 144 -20.70 -2.56 6.90
N ARG A 145 -20.61 -3.64 6.11
CA ARG A 145 -20.21 -4.99 6.53
C ARG A 145 -18.70 -5.24 6.41
N ILE A 146 -17.92 -4.24 6.03
CA ILE A 146 -16.47 -4.35 5.83
C ILE A 146 -15.74 -3.41 6.79
N ASN A 147 -14.70 -3.92 7.44
CA ASN A 147 -13.73 -3.15 8.20
C ASN A 147 -12.39 -3.16 7.47
N THR A 148 -11.67 -2.04 7.49
CA THR A 148 -10.35 -1.92 6.85
C THR A 148 -9.30 -1.47 7.85
N MET A 149 -8.15 -2.13 7.82
CA MET A 149 -7.05 -1.96 8.76
C MET A 149 -5.73 -1.99 8.00
N GLY A 150 -4.72 -1.28 8.52
CA GLY A 150 -3.35 -1.34 8.02
C GLY A 150 -2.43 -1.89 9.09
N ALA A 151 -1.54 -2.82 8.75
CA ALA A 151 -0.59 -3.41 9.68
C ALA A 151 0.84 -3.40 9.11
N LEU A 152 1.81 -3.01 9.92
CA LEU A 152 3.22 -3.04 9.56
C LEU A 152 3.70 -4.50 9.51
N MET A 153 4.42 -4.86 8.44
CA MET A 153 4.97 -6.20 8.25
C MET A 153 6.30 -6.14 7.49
N GLU A 154 7.39 -5.94 8.24
CA GLU A 154 8.74 -5.80 7.67
C GLU A 154 9.26 -7.07 6.98
N SER A 155 8.70 -8.23 7.31
CA SER A 155 9.10 -9.52 6.75
C SER A 155 8.54 -9.79 5.35
N MET A 156 7.72 -8.90 4.78
CA MET A 156 7.19 -9.10 3.43
C MET A 156 8.30 -9.05 2.38
N VAL A 157 8.34 -10.08 1.54
CA VAL A 157 9.28 -10.21 0.42
C VAL A 157 8.50 -10.11 -0.88
N ALA A 158 8.83 -9.12 -1.70
CA ALA A 158 8.24 -8.95 -3.03
C ALA A 158 8.88 -9.89 -4.07
N ARG A 159 8.08 -10.37 -5.02
CA ARG A 159 8.57 -11.01 -6.26
C ARG A 159 8.57 -9.97 -7.36
N GLU A 160 9.74 -9.62 -7.90
CA GLU A 160 9.83 -8.70 -9.06
C GLU A 160 9.06 -7.38 -8.83
N ASN A 161 9.19 -6.79 -7.62
CA ASN A 161 8.50 -5.56 -7.20
C ASN A 161 6.97 -5.71 -6.97
N VAL A 162 6.46 -6.94 -6.89
CA VAL A 162 5.07 -7.25 -6.59
C VAL A 162 4.97 -7.94 -5.24
N TYR A 163 4.13 -7.42 -4.36
CA TYR A 163 3.67 -8.15 -3.18
C TYR A 163 2.52 -9.05 -3.57
N LEU A 164 2.67 -10.35 -3.28
CA LEU A 164 1.68 -11.37 -3.59
C LEU A 164 0.71 -11.48 -2.42
N GLY A 165 -0.50 -10.94 -2.57
CA GLY A 165 -1.49 -10.96 -1.50
C GLY A 165 -1.08 -10.29 -0.19
N PRO A 166 -0.60 -9.03 -0.14
CA PRO A 166 -0.30 -8.33 1.12
C PRO A 166 -1.59 -7.91 1.86
N VAL A 167 -2.60 -8.79 1.91
CA VAL A 167 -3.90 -8.54 2.53
C VAL A 167 -4.40 -9.85 3.15
N SER A 168 -4.90 -9.76 4.38
CA SER A 168 -5.54 -10.86 5.08
C SER A 168 -6.97 -10.52 5.50
N TYR A 169 -7.72 -11.57 5.82
CA TYR A 169 -9.16 -11.51 6.05
C TYR A 169 -9.51 -12.27 7.33
N SER A 170 -10.43 -11.71 8.10
CA SER A 170 -11.08 -12.44 9.20
C SER A 170 -12.56 -12.10 9.24
N LEU A 171 -13.38 -13.08 9.60
CA LEU A 171 -14.79 -12.86 9.89
C LEU A 171 -14.95 -12.65 11.40
N GLY A 172 -15.82 -11.72 11.76
CA GLY A 172 -16.10 -11.39 13.15
C GLY A 172 -17.55 -10.95 13.34
N GLY A 173 -17.94 -10.76 14.59
CA GLY A 173 -19.17 -10.04 14.91
C GLY A 173 -19.00 -8.54 14.71
N GLU A 174 -20.10 -7.85 14.45
CA GLU A 174 -20.17 -6.40 14.61
C GLU A 174 -19.88 -6.03 16.08
N SER A 175 -19.18 -4.90 16.29
CA SER A 175 -18.87 -4.42 17.64
C SER A 175 -20.16 -4.02 18.36
N GLU A 176 -20.33 -4.43 19.61
CA GLU A 176 -21.46 -3.99 20.45
C GLU A 176 -21.45 -2.47 20.65
N ASP A 177 -20.27 -1.85 20.63
CA ASP A 177 -20.06 -0.41 20.81
C ASP A 177 -20.04 0.36 19.48
N ALA A 178 -20.35 -0.28 18.34
CA ALA A 178 -20.21 0.32 17.02
C ALA A 178 -20.96 1.67 16.88
N ALA A 179 -22.17 1.78 17.45
CA ALA A 179 -22.96 3.00 17.40
C ALA A 179 -22.30 4.15 18.20
N GLU A 180 -21.76 3.86 19.37
CA GLU A 180 -21.06 4.85 20.19
C GLU A 180 -19.73 5.27 19.54
N GLU A 181 -18.98 4.32 18.99
CA GLU A 181 -17.76 4.60 18.22
C GLU A 181 -18.04 5.52 17.02
N MET A 182 -19.10 5.25 16.24
CA MET A 182 -19.45 6.10 15.10
C MET A 182 -19.91 7.49 15.54
N LYS A 183 -20.64 7.59 16.65
CA LYS A 183 -20.99 8.89 17.22
C LYS A 183 -19.75 9.68 17.64
N ALA A 184 -18.83 9.05 18.39
CA ALA A 184 -17.59 9.69 18.81
C ALA A 184 -16.73 10.12 17.60
N LEU A 185 -16.71 9.29 16.54
CA LEU A 185 -16.01 9.59 15.30
C LEU A 185 -16.62 10.78 14.55
N PHE A 186 -17.96 10.86 14.48
CA PHE A 186 -18.67 12.02 13.91
C PHE A 186 -18.33 13.31 14.65
N ASP A 187 -18.42 13.27 15.98
CA ASP A 187 -18.15 14.44 16.84
C ASP A 187 -16.66 14.87 16.68
N LYS A 188 -15.73 13.92 16.64
CA LYS A 188 -14.30 14.17 16.37
C LYS A 188 -14.06 14.85 15.02
N ILE A 189 -14.62 14.30 13.94
CA ILE A 189 -14.41 14.83 12.58
C ILE A 189 -15.00 16.23 12.43
N ASN A 190 -16.17 16.50 13.01
CA ASN A 190 -16.79 17.82 12.89
C ASN A 190 -16.19 18.87 13.84
N ALA A 191 -15.61 18.46 14.96
CA ALA A 191 -14.88 19.36 15.87
C ALA A 191 -13.55 19.84 15.25
N ASP A 192 -12.88 18.98 14.48
CA ASP A 192 -11.62 19.29 13.81
C ASP A 192 -11.63 18.78 12.35
N PRO A 193 -12.32 19.51 11.45
CA PRO A 193 -12.56 19.05 10.09
C PRO A 193 -11.31 19.02 9.24
N LEU A 194 -11.31 18.15 8.23
CA LEU A 194 -10.26 18.15 7.22
C LEU A 194 -10.31 19.48 6.46
N THR A 195 -9.25 20.26 6.61
CA THR A 195 -9.06 21.53 5.91
C THR A 195 -7.92 21.40 4.92
N LEU A 196 -8.22 21.75 3.67
CA LEU A 196 -7.30 21.72 2.54
C LEU A 196 -7.04 23.16 2.10
N TYR A 197 -5.81 23.62 2.20
CA TYR A 197 -5.42 24.95 1.74
C TYR A 197 -4.98 24.88 0.28
N PHE A 198 -5.26 25.94 -0.47
CA PHE A 198 -4.90 26.03 -1.88
C PHE A 198 -4.05 27.27 -2.13
N ASN A 199 -2.81 27.04 -2.56
CA ASN A 199 -1.97 28.09 -3.09
C ASN A 199 -2.39 28.46 -4.52
N THR A 200 -1.94 29.63 -4.97
CA THR A 200 -2.17 30.09 -6.34
C THR A 200 -1.51 29.12 -7.32
N ALA A 201 -2.29 28.57 -8.27
CA ALA A 201 -1.86 27.59 -9.27
C ALA A 201 -1.49 26.17 -8.76
N GLU A 202 -1.93 25.79 -7.55
CA GLU A 202 -1.71 24.45 -7.03
C GLU A 202 -2.63 23.40 -7.70
N ALA A 203 -2.04 22.38 -8.34
CA ALA A 203 -2.74 21.35 -9.11
C ALA A 203 -2.81 19.98 -8.39
N SER A 204 -2.33 19.89 -7.15
CA SER A 204 -2.23 18.63 -6.40
C SER A 204 -2.51 18.84 -4.91
N ILE A 205 -3.05 17.82 -4.25
CA ILE A 205 -3.21 17.80 -2.79
C ILE A 205 -2.07 17.00 -2.19
N SER A 206 -1.28 17.65 -1.32
CA SER A 206 -0.29 16.99 -0.48
C SER A 206 -0.79 16.95 0.96
N LEU A 207 -1.05 15.75 1.48
CA LEU A 207 -1.56 15.56 2.83
C LEU A 207 -0.43 15.22 3.81
N ASN A 208 -0.40 15.92 4.94
CA ASN A 208 0.40 15.52 6.08
C ASN A 208 -0.22 14.29 6.80
N ALA A 209 0.47 13.74 7.80
CA ALA A 209 0.03 12.54 8.51
C ALA A 209 -1.34 12.71 9.21
N GLU A 210 -1.58 13.88 9.82
CA GLU A 210 -2.84 14.18 10.49
C GLU A 210 -4.01 14.26 9.50
N GLN A 211 -3.81 14.93 8.36
CA GLN A 211 -4.82 15.04 7.31
C GLN A 211 -5.13 13.67 6.68
N ARG A 212 -4.12 12.80 6.52
CA ARG A 212 -4.32 11.42 6.06
C ARG A 212 -5.16 10.62 7.05
N GLN A 213 -4.96 10.82 8.35
CA GLN A 213 -5.81 10.21 9.38
C GLN A 213 -7.26 10.72 9.27
N LYS A 214 -7.45 12.03 9.06
CA LYS A 214 -8.80 12.60 8.83
C LYS A 214 -9.49 12.00 7.60
N VAL A 215 -8.76 11.75 6.51
CA VAL A 215 -9.33 11.04 5.33
C VAL A 215 -9.74 9.61 5.68
N ALA A 216 -8.91 8.87 6.43
CA ALA A 216 -9.25 7.52 6.87
C ALA A 216 -10.50 7.50 7.76
N ASP A 217 -10.59 8.44 8.70
CA ASP A 217 -11.72 8.61 9.62
C ASP A 217 -13.02 8.95 8.86
N ILE A 218 -12.96 9.88 7.89
CA ILE A 218 -14.09 10.21 7.01
C ILE A 218 -14.54 9.00 6.19
N SER A 219 -13.60 8.29 5.57
CA SER A 219 -13.92 7.08 4.80
C SER A 219 -14.63 6.03 5.66
N ARG A 220 -14.06 5.73 6.84
CA ARG A 220 -14.63 4.77 7.80
C ARG A 220 -16.06 5.16 8.19
N TYR A 221 -16.29 6.42 8.53
CA TYR A 221 -17.61 6.88 8.93
C TYR A 221 -18.64 6.73 7.80
N LEU A 222 -18.30 7.17 6.58
CA LEU A 222 -19.21 7.12 5.44
C LEU A 222 -19.53 5.70 4.97
N ASP A 223 -18.60 4.76 5.17
CA ASP A 223 -18.80 3.33 4.87
C ASP A 223 -19.79 2.69 5.85
N LYS A 224 -19.72 3.06 7.14
CA LYS A 224 -20.53 2.49 8.23
C LYS A 224 -21.91 3.11 8.35
N MET A 225 -22.02 4.42 8.16
CA MET A 225 -23.28 5.14 8.34
C MET A 225 -24.02 5.25 7.02
N GLU A 226 -25.11 4.47 6.90
CA GLU A 226 -26.04 4.62 5.79
C GLU A 226 -26.69 6.02 5.81
N GLY A 227 -26.89 6.62 4.63
CA GLY A 227 -27.42 7.99 4.51
C GLY A 227 -26.42 9.13 4.79
N ALA A 228 -25.36 8.89 5.58
CA ALA A 228 -24.37 9.92 5.88
C ALA A 228 -23.67 10.45 4.62
N THR A 229 -23.34 11.74 4.61
CA THR A 229 -22.62 12.40 3.52
C THR A 229 -21.50 13.30 4.03
N ALA A 230 -20.44 13.47 3.24
CA ALA A 230 -19.43 14.49 3.44
C ALA A 230 -19.81 15.76 2.67
N ASN A 231 -19.86 16.89 3.39
CA ASN A 231 -19.97 18.21 2.80
C ASN A 231 -18.57 18.78 2.56
N VAL A 232 -18.29 19.09 1.30
CA VAL A 232 -17.03 19.69 0.85
C VAL A 232 -17.33 21.13 0.46
N VAL A 233 -16.91 22.08 1.29
CA VAL A 233 -17.24 23.50 1.12
C VAL A 233 -16.00 24.30 0.78
N GLY A 234 -16.01 24.95 -0.38
CA GLY A 234 -14.92 25.82 -0.81
C GLY A 234 -15.08 27.27 -0.38
N HIS A 235 -13.97 27.87 0.01
CA HIS A 235 -13.85 29.27 0.43
C HIS A 235 -12.75 29.98 -0.39
N THR A 236 -12.90 31.30 -0.50
CA THR A 236 -11.93 32.18 -1.15
C THR A 236 -11.56 33.34 -0.23
N ASP A 237 -10.47 34.02 -0.56
CA ASP A 237 -10.22 35.37 -0.06
C ASP A 237 -11.15 36.39 -0.74
N ASN A 238 -11.01 37.67 -0.39
CA ASN A 238 -11.83 38.76 -0.91
C ASN A 238 -11.30 39.39 -2.22
N THR A 239 -10.30 38.79 -2.86
CA THR A 239 -9.71 39.36 -4.08
C THR A 239 -10.62 39.06 -5.27
N GLY A 240 -10.99 40.10 -6.04
CA GLY A 240 -11.84 39.96 -7.22
C GLY A 240 -13.34 40.08 -6.93
N VAL A 241 -14.17 39.63 -7.87
CA VAL A 241 -15.62 39.81 -7.83
C VAL A 241 -16.28 38.63 -7.11
N ALA A 242 -17.28 38.92 -6.27
CA ALA A 242 -17.98 37.92 -5.45
C ALA A 242 -18.53 36.73 -6.26
N ALA A 243 -19.12 36.97 -7.45
CA ALA A 243 -19.62 35.90 -8.32
C ALA A 243 -18.50 34.98 -8.82
N THR A 244 -17.35 35.54 -9.19
CA THR A 244 -16.15 34.77 -9.59
C THR A 244 -15.63 33.94 -8.41
N ASN A 245 -15.62 34.51 -7.22
CA ASN A 245 -15.20 33.83 -6.00
C ASN A 245 -16.14 32.68 -5.60
N MET A 246 -17.46 32.82 -5.83
CA MET A 246 -18.38 31.71 -5.65
C MET A 246 -18.05 30.53 -6.58
N ARG A 247 -17.80 30.80 -7.86
CA ARG A 247 -17.38 29.76 -8.82
C ARG A 247 -16.04 29.14 -8.44
N LEU A 248 -15.03 29.95 -8.12
CA LEU A 248 -13.71 29.48 -7.73
C LEU A 248 -13.75 28.59 -6.47
N GLY A 249 -14.54 28.96 -5.46
CA GLY A 249 -14.76 28.10 -4.30
C GLY A 249 -15.40 26.76 -4.68
N LEU A 250 -16.37 26.76 -5.60
CA LEU A 250 -17.01 25.52 -6.05
C LEU A 250 -16.01 24.63 -6.82
N ASP A 251 -15.17 25.22 -7.67
CA ASP A 251 -14.13 24.48 -8.42
C ASP A 251 -13.13 23.81 -7.45
N ARG A 252 -12.71 24.51 -6.39
CA ARG A 252 -11.88 23.92 -5.32
C ARG A 252 -12.58 22.80 -4.57
N ALA A 253 -13.87 22.93 -4.28
CA ALA A 253 -14.65 21.89 -3.64
C ALA A 253 -14.77 20.65 -4.55
N ASN A 254 -14.99 20.84 -5.85
CA ASN A 254 -15.05 19.76 -6.83
C ASN A 254 -13.69 19.06 -7.01
N PHE A 255 -12.58 19.81 -6.97
CA PHE A 255 -11.25 19.23 -6.97
C PHE A 255 -10.98 18.35 -5.75
N ALA A 256 -11.35 18.82 -4.55
CA ALA A 256 -11.27 18.01 -3.33
C ALA A 256 -12.19 16.78 -3.39
N LYS A 257 -13.41 16.91 -3.92
CA LYS A 257 -14.32 15.78 -4.17
C LYS A 257 -13.66 14.73 -5.08
N ALA A 258 -13.08 15.14 -6.21
CA ALA A 258 -12.41 14.22 -7.14
C ALA A 258 -11.25 13.48 -6.46
N TYR A 259 -10.49 14.17 -5.60
CA TYR A 259 -9.43 13.54 -4.82
C TYR A 259 -9.98 12.51 -3.82
N LEU A 260 -11.03 12.82 -3.06
CA LEU A 260 -11.67 11.88 -2.13
C LEU A 260 -12.25 10.66 -2.87
N MET A 261 -12.86 10.87 -4.04
CA MET A 261 -13.38 9.80 -4.89
C MET A 261 -12.29 8.85 -5.37
N ARG A 262 -11.17 9.41 -5.85
CA ARG A 262 -10.00 8.60 -6.29
C ARG A 262 -9.44 7.75 -5.15
N ASN A 263 -9.64 8.17 -3.90
CA ASN A 263 -9.22 7.45 -2.71
C ASN A 263 -10.32 6.55 -2.12
N GLY A 264 -11.41 6.29 -2.86
CA GLY A 264 -12.37 5.24 -2.51
C GLY A 264 -13.59 5.68 -1.73
N ILE A 265 -13.85 6.99 -1.63
CA ILE A 265 -15.13 7.48 -1.10
C ILE A 265 -16.14 7.57 -2.25
N ALA A 266 -17.28 6.90 -2.12
CA ALA A 266 -18.31 6.88 -3.16
C ALA A 266 -18.81 8.30 -3.51
N GLU A 267 -19.00 8.58 -4.79
CA GLU A 267 -19.46 9.89 -5.25
C GLU A 267 -20.79 10.32 -4.60
N SER A 268 -21.72 9.37 -4.45
CA SER A 268 -23.04 9.59 -3.86
C SER A 268 -22.96 10.11 -2.42
N LYS A 269 -21.85 9.84 -1.72
CA LYS A 269 -21.57 10.26 -0.35
C LYS A 269 -20.95 11.65 -0.24
N ILE A 270 -20.63 12.32 -1.35
CA ILE A 270 -19.96 13.63 -1.32
C ILE A 270 -20.86 14.72 -1.92
N LYS A 271 -21.08 15.79 -1.16
CA LYS A 271 -21.81 17.00 -1.59
C LYS A 271 -20.84 18.17 -1.64
N THR A 272 -20.80 18.89 -2.76
CA THR A 272 -19.95 20.07 -2.92
C THR A 272 -20.77 21.35 -2.88
N SER A 273 -20.21 22.39 -2.26
CA SER A 273 -20.79 23.74 -2.28
C SER A 273 -19.70 24.80 -2.11
N SER A 274 -20.07 26.07 -2.22
CA SER A 274 -19.16 27.21 -2.10
C SER A 274 -19.76 28.29 -1.21
N LYS A 275 -18.91 28.89 -0.39
CA LYS A 275 -19.22 30.14 0.34
C LYS A 275 -18.51 31.34 -0.28
N GLY A 276 -17.69 31.14 -1.31
CA GLY A 276 -16.84 32.18 -1.88
C GLY A 276 -16.10 32.95 -0.78
N GLN A 277 -16.20 34.28 -0.82
CA GLN A 277 -15.56 35.19 0.14
C GLN A 277 -16.42 35.53 1.37
N THR A 278 -17.60 34.94 1.53
CA THR A 278 -18.61 35.37 2.53
C THR A 278 -18.39 34.81 3.93
N SER A 279 -17.43 33.90 4.12
CA SER A 279 -17.13 33.28 5.42
C SER A 279 -15.61 33.20 5.66
N PRO A 280 -14.93 34.36 5.81
CA PRO A 280 -13.51 34.39 6.16
C PRO A 280 -13.30 33.91 7.60
N ILE A 281 -12.19 33.24 7.84
CA ILE A 281 -11.73 32.85 9.19
C ILE A 281 -10.64 33.79 9.71
N GLU A 282 -10.02 34.55 8.82
CA GLU A 282 -8.90 35.45 9.10
C GLU A 282 -9.04 36.74 8.30
N SER A 283 -8.30 37.76 8.70
CA SER A 283 -8.30 39.06 8.02
C SER A 283 -7.82 38.94 6.57
N ASN A 284 -8.57 39.51 5.63
CA ASN A 284 -8.12 39.58 4.23
C ASN A 284 -7.10 40.72 3.97
N ALA A 285 -6.76 41.50 4.99
CA ALA A 285 -5.81 42.61 4.85
C ALA A 285 -4.38 42.14 4.58
N THR A 286 -3.99 40.97 5.10
CA THR A 286 -2.65 40.40 4.94
C THR A 286 -2.66 39.19 4.02
N GLU A 287 -1.53 38.85 3.41
CA GLU A 287 -1.45 37.67 2.54
C GLU A 287 -1.60 36.38 3.35
N GLU A 288 -1.09 36.36 4.57
CA GLU A 288 -1.20 35.23 5.49
C GLU A 288 -2.66 34.91 5.79
N GLY A 289 -3.47 35.94 6.06
CA GLY A 289 -4.90 35.76 6.32
C GLY A 289 -5.69 35.40 5.05
N ARG A 290 -5.34 35.97 3.89
CA ARG A 290 -5.91 35.54 2.60
C ARG A 290 -5.62 34.07 2.29
N SER A 291 -4.38 33.62 2.54
CA SER A 291 -3.99 32.21 2.35
C SER A 291 -4.83 31.26 3.20
N LYS A 292 -5.07 31.60 4.47
CA LYS A 292 -5.97 30.83 5.35
C LYS A 292 -7.43 30.86 4.88
N ASN A 293 -7.89 31.93 4.24
CA ASN A 293 -9.25 32.00 3.68
C ASN A 293 -9.41 31.17 2.39
N ARG A 294 -8.34 30.94 1.63
CA ARG A 294 -8.31 30.05 0.45
C ARG A 294 -8.24 28.58 0.88
N ARG A 295 -9.37 28.05 1.34
CA ARG A 295 -9.47 26.68 1.87
C ARG A 295 -10.70 25.93 1.36
N THR A 296 -10.64 24.63 1.43
CA THR A 296 -11.80 23.73 1.37
C THR A 296 -11.91 22.99 2.69
N VAL A 297 -13.11 22.96 3.26
CA VAL A 297 -13.39 22.27 4.53
C VAL A 297 -14.30 21.09 4.24
N VAL A 298 -13.97 19.93 4.84
CA VAL A 298 -14.77 18.71 4.73
C VAL A 298 -15.37 18.39 6.10
N THR A 299 -16.70 18.38 6.18
CA THR A 299 -17.48 18.01 7.38
C THR A 299 -18.42 16.86 7.06
N LEU A 300 -18.98 16.23 8.08
CA LEU A 300 -19.98 15.18 7.96
C LEU A 300 -21.39 15.70 8.24
N ASN A 301 -22.35 15.19 7.48
CA ASN A 301 -23.78 15.36 7.67
C ASN A 301 -24.47 14.01 7.82
N ASN A 302 -25.45 13.95 8.72
CA ASN A 302 -26.37 12.82 8.89
C ASN A 302 -27.73 13.13 8.27
#